data_AF-A0A9P0F2L8-F1
#
_entry.id   AF-A0A9P0F2L8-F1
#
_cell.length_a   1.000
_cell.length_b   1.000
_cell.length_c   1.000
_cell.angle_alpha   90.00
_cell.angle_beta   90.00
_cell.angle_gamma   90.00
#
_symmetry.space_group_name_H-M   'P 1'
#
loop_
_entity.id
_entity.type
_entity.pdbx_description
1 polymer ?
#
loop_
_entity_poly.entity_id
_entity_poly.type
_entity_poly.pdbx_seq_one_letter_code
_entity_poly.pdbx_strand_id
1 'polypeptide(L)'
;MDEERTLKYVKRLRPYSLNLGPGNTDPYVREILEQRSVSEDNLYSQRLLNSVHFQFAIRRFKEEFADLRSTPIPTNQLDKVVWQPNTSAGYGYIGHKRDNYLKARSNASRTLYDFDKWREIYRPVPDKAFARCQLTLRANAKVRHIWGRPFHHILLEGCIAQPILEKLLYNDNPIYIGKDLHKDLPYDILRLMEEGGTAYCLDFSRFDSTLCRGMISTVWDIIFWLCPPQTEADLLNYKFCRYLFTNNPIVMPDGKLFISTTGLPSGSYFTGIVGSIANLLLIYMLLSYFRRSTSKVKVLGDDSIFALLIPIVNPRKIETFLARYGMIVNLVKSIITKLFSEIVFLGHNYYGSRVTRDEFTCLSLALYSENDVPTPAFSIVRLASLIYDSGFNSFGLLHIYKEMLSKHNIDWSLEDSRPTTVNHPFYELFVNS
;
A
#
# COMPACT_ATOMS: atom_id res chain seq x y z
N MET A 1 -37.44 5.73 20.30
CA MET A 1 -36.04 6.17 20.40
C MET A 1 -35.77 7.08 19.22
N ASP A 2 -35.25 8.25 19.55
CA ASP A 2 -35.54 9.53 18.92
C ASP A 2 -34.84 9.73 17.57
N GLU A 3 -35.61 9.90 16.48
CA GLU A 3 -35.11 10.27 15.14
C GLU A 3 -34.22 11.52 15.19
N GLU A 4 -34.47 12.40 16.15
CA GLU A 4 -33.69 13.63 16.34
C GLU A 4 -32.26 13.36 16.85
N ARG A 5 -32.05 12.29 17.63
CA ARG A 5 -30.71 11.84 18.06
C ARG A 5 -29.94 11.18 16.92
N THR A 6 -30.61 10.36 16.10
CA THR A 6 -30.01 9.75 14.91
C THR A 6 -29.62 10.81 13.88
N LEU A 7 -30.45 11.84 13.67
CA LEU A 7 -30.12 12.96 12.78
C LEU A 7 -28.94 13.81 13.30
N LYS A 8 -28.82 13.97 14.63
CA LYS A 8 -27.67 14.66 15.25
C LYS A 8 -26.37 13.86 15.11
N TYR A 9 -26.43 12.54 15.19
CA TYR A 9 -25.28 11.65 15.01
C TYR A 9 -24.82 11.61 13.54
N VAL A 10 -25.76 11.51 12.60
CA VAL A 10 -25.50 11.56 11.16
C VAL A 10 -24.96 12.93 10.71
N LYS A 11 -25.36 14.03 11.36
CA LYS A 11 -24.79 15.37 11.10
C LYS A 11 -23.36 15.56 11.62
N ARG A 12 -22.94 14.84 12.68
CA ARG A 12 -21.56 14.86 13.18
C ARG A 12 -20.58 14.02 12.35
N LEU A 13 -21.09 13.01 11.64
CA LEU A 13 -20.29 12.13 10.77
C LEU A 13 -20.11 12.66 9.33
N ARG A 14 -20.61 13.86 9.01
CA ARG A 14 -20.27 14.53 7.74
C ARG A 14 -18.99 15.35 7.92
N PRO A 15 -17.86 14.99 7.30
CA PRO A 15 -16.88 16.01 6.99
C PRO A 15 -17.55 16.95 5.97
N TYR A 16 -17.75 18.20 6.38
CA TYR A 16 -18.22 19.35 5.57
C TYR A 16 -18.74 19.00 4.17
N SER A 17 -20.03 18.70 4.05
CA SER A 17 -20.70 18.74 2.75
C SER A 17 -20.84 20.20 2.31
N LEU A 18 -19.78 20.75 1.73
CA LEU A 18 -19.91 21.87 0.81
C LEU A 18 -20.74 21.38 -0.37
N ASN A 19 -21.87 22.04 -0.62
CA ASN A 19 -22.64 21.90 -1.85
C ASN A 19 -21.73 22.25 -3.04
N LEU A 20 -21.06 21.25 -3.60
CA LEU A 20 -20.45 21.33 -4.91
C LEU A 20 -21.35 20.50 -5.83
N GLY A 21 -22.15 21.20 -6.63
CA GLY A 21 -22.94 20.58 -7.68
C GLY A 21 -22.06 19.77 -8.64
N PRO A 22 -22.67 18.86 -9.42
CA PRO A 22 -21.97 18.05 -10.42
C PRO A 22 -21.46 18.97 -11.55
N GLY A 23 -20.27 19.53 -11.39
CA GLY A 23 -19.72 20.47 -12.38
C GLY A 23 -18.36 21.10 -12.08
N ASN A 24 -17.86 21.07 -10.84
CA ASN A 24 -16.67 21.86 -10.47
C ASN A 24 -15.36 21.06 -10.42
N THR A 25 -15.14 20.19 -11.40
CA THR A 25 -13.76 19.79 -11.73
C THR A 25 -13.27 20.79 -12.76
N ASP A 26 -12.21 21.52 -12.43
CA ASP A 26 -11.52 22.43 -13.35
C ASP A 26 -11.36 21.73 -14.72
N PRO A 27 -11.80 22.34 -15.84
CA PRO A 27 -11.62 21.78 -17.17
C PRO A 27 -10.19 21.29 -17.44
N TYR A 28 -9.19 21.95 -16.83
CA TYR A 28 -7.79 21.57 -16.89
C TYR A 28 -7.48 20.22 -16.23
N VAL A 29 -8.22 19.86 -15.18
CA VAL A 29 -8.09 18.55 -14.52
C VAL A 29 -8.79 17.45 -15.34
N ARG A 30 -9.87 17.76 -16.07
CA ARG A 30 -10.54 16.80 -16.96
C ARG A 30 -9.71 16.45 -18.20
N GLU A 31 -8.99 17.41 -18.76
CA GLU A 31 -8.11 17.18 -19.92
C GLU A 31 -6.89 16.30 -19.54
N ILE A 32 -6.39 16.41 -18.30
CA ILE A 32 -5.33 15.53 -17.76
C ILE A 32 -5.84 14.08 -17.53
N LEU A 33 -7.16 13.86 -17.45
CA LEU A 33 -7.75 12.56 -17.09
C LEU A 33 -7.95 11.59 -18.27
N GLU A 34 -7.72 12.04 -19.50
CA GLU A 34 -7.57 11.18 -20.68
C GLU A 34 -6.21 10.45 -20.65
N GLN A 35 -6.05 9.36 -21.40
CA GLN A 35 -4.83 8.56 -21.37
C GLN A 35 -3.60 9.44 -21.61
N ARG A 36 -2.82 9.66 -20.54
CA ARG A 36 -1.57 10.43 -20.58
C ARG A 36 -0.71 9.93 -21.73
N SER A 37 -0.47 10.81 -22.69
CA SER A 37 0.29 10.47 -23.88
C SER A 37 1.75 10.15 -23.50
N VAL A 38 2.42 9.35 -24.32
CA VAL A 38 3.86 9.07 -24.14
C VAL A 38 4.67 10.37 -24.15
N SER A 39 4.26 11.35 -24.96
CA SER A 39 4.85 12.70 -25.00
C SER A 39 4.75 13.45 -23.68
N GLU A 40 3.58 13.43 -23.03
CA GLU A 40 3.41 14.08 -21.73
C GLU A 40 4.23 13.39 -20.65
N ASP A 41 4.25 12.06 -20.63
CA ASP A 41 5.05 11.32 -19.66
C ASP A 41 6.55 11.62 -19.77
N ASN A 42 7.06 11.75 -21.01
CA ASN A 42 8.42 12.16 -21.27
C ASN A 42 8.69 13.58 -20.75
N LEU A 43 7.77 14.52 -20.96
CA LEU A 43 7.89 15.90 -20.48
C LEU A 43 7.94 15.96 -18.95
N TYR A 44 7.05 15.25 -18.26
CA TYR A 44 7.07 15.17 -16.80
C TYR A 44 8.35 14.52 -16.28
N SER A 45 8.83 13.46 -16.94
CA SER A 45 10.08 12.80 -16.59
C SER A 45 11.27 13.75 -16.72
N GLN A 46 11.36 14.50 -17.82
CA GLN A 46 12.42 15.51 -18.02
C GLN A 46 12.35 16.61 -16.96
N ARG A 47 11.16 17.16 -16.68
CA ARG A 47 10.96 18.17 -15.63
C ARG A 47 11.36 17.66 -14.25
N LEU A 48 11.00 16.42 -13.93
CA LEU A 48 11.34 15.77 -12.67
C LEU A 48 12.86 15.64 -12.52
N LEU A 49 13.53 15.05 -13.52
CA LEU A 49 14.97 14.79 -13.48
C LEU A 49 15.80 16.08 -13.41
N ASN A 50 15.34 17.15 -14.05
CA ASN A 50 15.99 18.47 -14.03
C ASN A 50 15.64 19.30 -12.78
N SER A 51 14.74 18.83 -11.91
CA SER A 51 14.34 19.57 -10.71
C SER A 51 15.39 19.49 -9.62
N VAL A 52 15.87 20.66 -9.16
CA VAL A 52 16.78 20.77 -8.01
C VAL A 52 16.18 20.17 -6.73
N HIS A 53 14.85 20.23 -6.59
CA HIS A 53 14.14 19.64 -5.45
C HIS A 53 14.12 18.12 -5.52
N PHE A 54 14.08 17.55 -6.72
CA PHE A 54 14.15 16.10 -6.89
C PHE A 54 15.55 15.58 -6.59
N GLN A 55 16.59 16.27 -7.05
CA GLN A 55 17.99 15.94 -6.69
C GLN A 55 18.22 16.05 -5.18
N PHE A 56 17.66 17.07 -4.54
CA PHE A 56 17.66 17.19 -3.08
C PHE A 56 16.96 16.00 -2.41
N ALA A 57 15.78 15.60 -2.90
CA ALA A 57 15.02 14.49 -2.36
C ALA A 57 15.79 13.15 -2.45
N ILE A 58 16.44 12.88 -3.58
CA ILE A 58 17.28 11.69 -3.75
C ILE A 58 18.47 11.70 -2.79
N ARG A 59 19.16 12.83 -2.65
CA ARG A 59 20.29 12.95 -1.73
C ARG A 59 19.85 12.70 -0.29
N ARG A 60 18.78 13.36 0.15
CA ARG A 60 18.21 13.17 1.49
C ARG A 60 17.80 11.72 1.73
N PHE A 61 17.14 11.09 0.75
CA PHE A 61 16.79 9.66 0.84
C PHE A 61 18.04 8.81 1.07
N LYS A 62 19.11 9.02 0.28
CA LYS A 62 20.35 8.24 0.42
C LYS A 62 21.05 8.47 1.76
N GLU A 63 20.99 9.68 2.30
CA GLU A 63 21.54 10.01 3.63
C GLU A 63 20.78 9.26 4.73
N GLU A 64 19.44 9.29 4.69
CA GLU A 64 18.58 8.70 5.73
C GLU A 64 18.48 7.17 5.66
N PHE A 65 18.65 6.58 4.46
CA PHE A 65 18.56 5.14 4.24
C PHE A 65 19.94 4.49 4.05
N ALA A 66 21.05 5.19 4.38
CA ALA A 66 22.41 4.68 4.20
C ALA A 66 22.65 3.35 4.92
N ASP A 67 22.12 3.22 6.14
CA ASP A 67 22.28 2.04 6.99
C ASP A 67 21.33 0.88 6.61
N LEU A 68 20.40 1.13 5.69
CA LEU A 68 19.43 0.15 5.21
C LEU A 68 19.92 -0.62 3.98
N ARG A 69 21.17 -0.42 3.56
CA ARG A 69 21.75 -1.25 2.51
C ARG A 69 21.78 -2.71 2.91
N SER A 70 21.52 -3.57 1.92
CA SER A 70 21.40 -5.01 2.07
C SER A 70 22.10 -5.72 0.93
N THR A 71 22.33 -7.02 1.09
CA THR A 71 22.83 -7.88 0.02
C THR A 71 21.68 -8.70 -0.55
N PRO A 72 21.60 -8.88 -1.88
CA PRO A 72 20.57 -9.72 -2.48
C PRO A 72 20.74 -11.18 -2.03
N ILE A 73 19.63 -11.91 -1.99
CA ILE A 73 19.65 -13.37 -1.88
C ILE A 73 20.13 -13.92 -3.23
N PRO A 74 21.21 -14.72 -3.26
CA PRO A 74 21.72 -15.30 -4.50
C PRO A 74 20.65 -16.11 -5.24
N THR A 75 20.63 -16.04 -6.56
CA THR A 75 19.61 -16.74 -7.39
C THR A 75 19.68 -18.27 -7.32
N ASN A 76 20.77 -18.84 -6.80
CA ASN A 76 20.88 -20.28 -6.52
C ASN A 76 20.26 -20.68 -5.16
N GLN A 77 19.90 -19.72 -4.32
CA GLN A 77 19.33 -19.88 -2.97
C GLN A 77 17.86 -19.41 -2.90
N LEU A 78 17.05 -19.73 -3.91
CA LEU A 78 15.63 -19.34 -3.97
C LEU A 78 14.79 -19.89 -2.80
N ASP A 79 15.28 -20.90 -2.09
CA ASP A 79 14.70 -21.45 -0.86
C ASP A 79 14.70 -20.47 0.32
N LYS A 80 15.58 -19.47 0.31
CA LYS A 80 15.60 -18.40 1.32
C LYS A 80 14.55 -17.32 1.08
N VAL A 81 13.93 -17.30 -0.11
CA VAL A 81 12.88 -16.35 -0.43
C VAL A 81 11.59 -16.74 0.30
N VAL A 82 11.04 -15.82 1.07
CA VAL A 82 9.76 -15.98 1.78
C VAL A 82 8.61 -15.75 0.81
N TRP A 83 7.61 -16.63 0.83
CA TRP A 83 6.42 -16.50 0.00
C TRP A 83 5.21 -17.14 0.69
N GLN A 84 4.01 -16.74 0.27
CA GLN A 84 2.76 -17.20 0.89
C GLN A 84 2.24 -18.50 0.25
N PRO A 85 2.30 -19.65 0.96
CA PRO A 85 2.13 -20.96 0.33
C PRO A 85 0.73 -21.26 -0.20
N ASN A 86 -0.29 -20.72 0.47
CA ASN A 86 -1.70 -20.96 0.15
C ASN A 86 -2.26 -19.97 -0.89
N THR A 87 -1.42 -19.11 -1.47
CA THR A 87 -1.84 -18.21 -2.55
C THR A 87 -1.74 -18.88 -3.92
N SER A 88 -2.47 -18.37 -4.92
CA SER A 88 -2.40 -18.88 -6.30
C SER A 88 -0.98 -18.81 -6.85
N ALA A 89 -0.56 -19.85 -7.59
CA ALA A 89 0.74 -19.88 -8.25
C ALA A 89 0.84 -19.02 -9.53
N GLY A 90 -0.27 -18.42 -9.99
CA GLY A 90 -0.30 -17.54 -11.15
C GLY A 90 -0.32 -18.29 -12.50
N TYR A 91 -0.06 -17.57 -13.58
CA TYR A 91 -0.13 -18.13 -14.93
C TYR A 91 0.90 -19.24 -15.17
N GLY A 92 0.51 -20.31 -15.87
CA GLY A 92 1.37 -21.47 -16.14
C GLY A 92 1.45 -22.54 -15.04
N TYR A 93 0.68 -22.35 -13.95
CA TYR A 93 0.60 -23.26 -12.81
C TYR A 93 -0.84 -23.66 -12.50
N ILE A 94 -1.02 -24.78 -11.80
CA ILE A 94 -2.31 -25.28 -11.33
C ILE A 94 -2.31 -25.25 -9.81
N GLY A 95 -3.30 -24.60 -9.19
CA GLY A 95 -3.47 -24.57 -7.74
C GLY A 95 -2.57 -23.57 -7.00
N HIS A 96 -2.10 -23.98 -5.82
CA HIS A 96 -1.39 -23.12 -4.88
C HIS A 96 0.13 -23.16 -5.07
N LYS A 97 0.84 -22.14 -4.56
CA LYS A 97 2.31 -22.05 -4.64
C LYS A 97 3.01 -23.25 -4.01
N ARG A 98 2.54 -23.73 -2.85
CA ARG A 98 3.15 -24.86 -2.13
C ARG A 98 3.29 -26.13 -2.98
N ASP A 99 2.31 -26.38 -3.85
CA ASP A 99 2.27 -27.57 -4.71
C ASP A 99 3.14 -27.41 -5.97
N ASN A 100 3.62 -26.19 -6.24
CA ASN A 100 4.31 -25.83 -7.48
C ASN A 100 5.77 -25.39 -7.27
N TYR A 101 6.31 -25.44 -6.05
CA TYR A 101 7.61 -24.86 -5.71
C TYR A 101 8.77 -25.38 -6.56
N LEU A 102 8.94 -26.70 -6.68
CA LEU A 102 10.04 -27.27 -7.46
C LEU A 102 9.98 -26.86 -8.95
N LYS A 103 8.78 -26.85 -9.53
CA LYS A 103 8.55 -26.40 -10.91
C LYS A 103 8.82 -24.90 -11.05
N ALA A 104 8.41 -24.09 -10.07
CA ALA A 104 8.67 -22.65 -10.07
C ALA A 104 10.16 -22.33 -9.95
N ARG A 105 10.89 -23.06 -9.11
CA ARG A 105 12.35 -22.94 -9.00
C ARG A 105 13.05 -23.23 -10.33
N SER A 106 12.70 -24.34 -10.99
CA SER A 106 13.24 -24.68 -12.32
C SER A 106 12.93 -23.60 -13.37
N ASN A 107 11.68 -23.12 -13.39
CA ASN A 107 11.26 -22.06 -14.30
C ASN A 107 11.97 -20.73 -14.03
N ALA A 108 12.31 -20.41 -12.78
CA ALA A 108 13.05 -19.19 -12.43
C ALA A 108 14.46 -19.20 -13.03
N SER A 109 15.18 -20.32 -12.90
CA SER A 109 16.52 -20.48 -13.51
C SER A 109 16.45 -20.39 -15.04
N ARG A 110 15.46 -21.05 -15.66
CA ARG A 110 15.22 -20.98 -17.11
C ARG A 110 14.89 -19.55 -17.57
N THR A 111 14.06 -18.84 -16.81
CA THR A 111 13.67 -17.45 -17.08
C THR A 111 14.88 -16.54 -17.19
N LEU A 112 15.82 -16.63 -16.23
CA LEU A 112 17.04 -15.82 -16.28
C LEU A 112 17.92 -16.19 -17.48
N TYR A 113 18.09 -17.49 -17.75
CA TYR A 113 18.86 -17.96 -18.91
C TYR A 113 18.26 -17.44 -20.23
N ASP A 114 16.94 -17.59 -20.41
CA ASP A 114 16.24 -17.16 -21.62
C ASP A 114 16.27 -15.62 -21.75
N PHE A 115 16.17 -14.88 -20.65
CA PHE A 115 16.27 -13.42 -20.65
C PHE A 115 17.67 -12.92 -21.04
N ASP A 116 18.72 -13.58 -20.56
CA ASP A 116 20.11 -13.25 -20.94
C ASP A 116 20.34 -13.49 -22.43
N LYS A 117 19.93 -14.67 -22.91
CA LYS A 117 20.15 -15.10 -24.29
C LYS A 117 19.33 -14.31 -25.32
N TRP A 118 18.09 -13.94 -24.99
CA TRP A 118 17.12 -13.39 -25.96
C TRP A 118 16.63 -12.00 -25.60
N ARG A 119 17.43 -11.22 -24.88
CA ARG A 119 17.02 -9.98 -24.20
C ARG A 119 16.16 -9.02 -25.04
N GLU A 120 16.48 -8.84 -26.32
CA GLU A 120 15.77 -7.91 -27.23
C GLU A 120 14.36 -8.38 -27.63
N ILE A 121 14.13 -9.69 -27.64
CA ILE A 121 12.87 -10.31 -28.07
C ILE A 121 12.19 -11.09 -26.94
N TYR A 122 12.76 -11.04 -25.73
CA TYR A 122 12.30 -11.81 -24.59
C TYR A 122 10.89 -11.39 -24.16
N ARG A 123 10.00 -12.37 -24.03
CA ARG A 123 8.62 -12.19 -23.60
C ARG A 123 8.42 -12.88 -22.25
N PRO A 124 8.26 -12.12 -21.15
CA PRO A 124 7.99 -12.72 -19.85
C PRO A 124 6.67 -13.47 -19.83
N VAL A 125 6.56 -14.44 -18.92
CA VAL A 125 5.28 -15.09 -18.63
C VAL A 125 4.28 -14.04 -18.10
N PRO A 126 3.06 -13.94 -18.64
CA PRO A 126 2.13 -12.90 -18.25
C PRO A 126 1.61 -13.07 -16.81
N ASP A 127 1.29 -11.95 -16.18
CA ASP A 127 0.47 -11.90 -14.99
C ASP A 127 -0.98 -12.24 -15.34
N LYS A 128 -1.67 -12.95 -14.46
CA LYS A 128 -3.10 -13.21 -14.61
C LYS A 128 -3.90 -12.05 -14.03
N ALA A 129 -4.81 -11.46 -14.80
CA ALA A 129 -5.68 -10.41 -14.30
C ALA A 129 -6.71 -10.95 -13.29
N PHE A 130 -6.78 -10.31 -12.14
CA PHE A 130 -7.78 -10.50 -11.09
C PHE A 130 -8.46 -9.16 -10.78
N ALA A 131 -9.63 -9.24 -10.16
CA ALA A 131 -10.32 -8.09 -9.59
C ALA A 131 -10.55 -8.34 -8.11
N ARG A 132 -10.36 -7.31 -7.29
CA ARG A 132 -10.82 -7.26 -5.90
C ARG A 132 -11.79 -6.11 -5.72
N CYS A 133 -12.87 -6.37 -5.00
CA CYS A 133 -13.83 -5.34 -4.66
C CYS A 133 -13.44 -4.70 -3.34
N GLN A 134 -13.63 -3.39 -3.21
CA GLN A 134 -13.53 -2.71 -1.93
C GLN A 134 -14.90 -2.32 -1.42
N LEU A 135 -15.05 -2.40 -0.10
CA LEU A 135 -16.22 -1.85 0.56
C LEU A 135 -16.30 -0.36 0.24
N THR A 136 -17.38 0.00 -0.44
CA THR A 136 -17.69 1.36 -0.88
C THR A 136 -19.20 1.53 -0.92
N LEU A 137 -19.66 2.78 -0.91
CA LEU A 137 -21.08 3.05 -1.14
C LEU A 137 -21.46 2.49 -2.52
N ARG A 138 -22.63 1.85 -2.61
CA ARG A 138 -23.12 1.18 -3.83
C ARG A 138 -23.11 2.09 -5.06
N ALA A 139 -23.33 3.40 -4.88
CA ALA A 139 -23.29 4.39 -5.94
C ALA A 139 -21.88 4.61 -6.55
N ASN A 140 -20.82 4.26 -5.81
CA ASN A 140 -19.43 4.49 -6.17
C ASN A 140 -18.60 3.21 -5.99
N ALA A 141 -19.03 2.12 -6.63
CA ALA A 141 -18.34 0.83 -6.55
C ALA A 141 -16.88 0.96 -6.99
N LYS A 142 -15.95 0.60 -6.10
CA LYS A 142 -14.51 0.62 -6.37
C LYS A 142 -13.99 -0.80 -6.61
N VAL A 143 -13.65 -1.08 -7.86
CA VAL A 143 -12.98 -2.32 -8.28
C VAL A 143 -11.48 -2.03 -8.43
N ARG A 144 -10.63 -2.85 -7.80
CA ARG A 144 -9.18 -2.80 -7.95
C ARG A 144 -8.72 -3.96 -8.82
N HIS A 145 -7.93 -3.64 -9.85
CA HIS A 145 -7.24 -4.65 -10.64
C HIS A 145 -6.03 -5.16 -9.88
N ILE A 146 -5.79 -6.48 -9.96
CA ILE A 146 -4.64 -7.13 -9.37
C ILE A 146 -4.02 -8.05 -10.40
N TRP A 147 -2.70 -7.99 -10.50
CA TRP A 147 -1.91 -8.76 -11.44
C TRP A 147 -1.30 -9.93 -10.69
N GLY A 148 -1.90 -11.11 -10.85
CA GLY A 148 -1.43 -12.33 -10.22
C GLY A 148 -0.14 -12.82 -10.87
N ARG A 149 0.97 -12.36 -10.30
CA ARG A 149 2.33 -12.64 -10.71
C ARG A 149 2.62 -14.16 -10.72
N PRO A 150 3.21 -14.72 -11.81
CA PRO A 150 3.66 -16.10 -11.84
C PRO A 150 4.64 -16.42 -10.72
N PHE A 151 4.55 -17.61 -10.14
CA PHE A 151 5.32 -17.93 -8.93
C PHE A 151 6.84 -17.85 -9.13
N HIS A 152 7.37 -18.27 -10.28
CA HIS A 152 8.81 -18.14 -10.56
C HIS A 152 9.28 -16.67 -10.61
N HIS A 153 8.45 -15.74 -11.07
CA HIS A 153 8.78 -14.31 -11.01
C HIS A 153 8.80 -13.80 -9.56
N ILE A 154 7.88 -14.26 -8.70
CA ILE A 154 7.88 -13.92 -7.28
C ILE A 154 9.19 -14.36 -6.60
N LEU A 155 9.70 -15.55 -6.93
CA LEU A 155 10.98 -16.03 -6.40
C LEU A 155 12.14 -15.11 -6.83
N LEU A 156 12.17 -14.71 -8.11
CA LEU A 156 13.20 -13.83 -8.66
C LEU A 156 13.13 -12.41 -8.09
N GLU A 157 11.94 -11.82 -8.02
CA GLU A 157 11.72 -10.50 -7.39
C GLU A 157 12.12 -10.53 -5.91
N GLY A 158 11.75 -11.61 -5.20
CA GLY A 158 12.03 -11.79 -3.78
C GLY A 158 13.52 -11.81 -3.44
N CYS A 159 14.39 -12.26 -4.36
CA CYS A 159 15.84 -12.22 -4.15
C CYS A 159 16.38 -10.81 -3.84
N ILE A 160 15.73 -9.77 -4.35
CA ILE A 160 16.16 -8.38 -4.17
C ILE A 160 15.22 -7.66 -3.21
N ALA A 161 13.90 -7.87 -3.36
CA ALA A 161 12.90 -7.16 -2.57
C ALA A 161 12.93 -7.55 -1.08
N GLN A 162 13.10 -8.84 -0.77
CA GLN A 162 13.01 -9.32 0.61
C GLN A 162 14.11 -8.76 1.52
N PRO A 163 15.42 -8.75 1.15
CA PRO A 163 16.44 -8.14 1.99
C PRO A 163 16.16 -6.67 2.33
N ILE A 164 15.61 -5.91 1.37
CA ILE A 164 15.19 -4.52 1.59
C ILE A 164 14.03 -4.48 2.59
N LEU A 165 13.01 -5.32 2.42
CA LEU A 165 11.85 -5.36 3.30
C LEU A 165 12.19 -5.74 4.73
N GLU A 166 13.10 -6.69 4.93
CA GLU A 166 13.60 -7.06 6.26
C GLU A 166 14.26 -5.85 6.93
N LYS A 167 15.11 -5.11 6.21
CA LYS A 167 15.71 -3.87 6.75
C LYS A 167 14.66 -2.80 7.07
N LEU A 168 13.63 -2.63 6.24
CA LEU A 168 12.55 -1.68 6.50
C LEU A 168 11.69 -2.08 7.72
N LEU A 169 11.50 -3.38 7.94
CA LEU A 169 10.72 -3.91 9.06
C LEU A 169 11.38 -3.59 10.41
N TYR A 170 12.69 -3.84 10.54
CA TYR A 170 13.39 -3.79 11.83
C TYR A 170 13.89 -2.40 12.24
N ASN A 171 13.99 -1.44 11.31
CA ASN A 171 14.51 -0.11 11.61
C ASN A 171 13.39 0.93 11.71
N ASP A 172 13.53 1.94 12.58
CA ASP A 172 12.66 3.12 12.51
C ASP A 172 13.06 3.94 11.28
N ASN A 173 12.14 4.03 10.32
CA ASN A 173 12.38 4.74 9.06
C ASN A 173 11.06 5.34 8.53
N PRO A 174 11.13 6.24 7.54
CA PRO A 174 9.94 6.84 6.95
C PRO A 174 8.99 5.88 6.22
N ILE A 175 9.45 4.72 5.75
CA ILE A 175 8.62 3.78 4.99
C ILE A 175 7.94 2.80 5.96
N TYR A 176 6.61 2.88 6.05
CA TYR A 176 5.79 2.20 7.05
C TYR A 176 5.43 0.75 6.70
N ILE A 177 6.36 0.02 6.09
CA ILE A 177 6.12 -1.37 5.70
C ILE A 177 6.32 -2.30 6.89
N GLY A 178 5.31 -3.11 7.20
CA GLY A 178 5.38 -4.19 8.18
C GLY A 178 5.31 -3.75 9.65
N LYS A 179 5.03 -2.48 9.92
CA LYS A 179 4.85 -1.95 11.28
C LYS A 179 3.51 -2.38 11.90
N ASP A 180 3.49 -2.55 13.22
CA ASP A 180 2.27 -2.88 13.98
C ASP A 180 1.45 -1.60 14.15
N LEU A 181 0.34 -1.49 13.41
CA LEU A 181 -0.49 -0.30 13.43
C LEU A 181 -0.98 0.05 14.83
N HIS A 182 -1.30 -0.91 15.68
CA HIS A 182 -1.88 -0.61 16.99
C HIS A 182 -0.85 -0.23 18.05
N LYS A 183 0.43 -0.53 17.82
CA LYS A 183 1.53 -0.17 18.73
C LYS A 183 2.36 1.00 18.21
N ASP A 184 2.79 0.93 16.95
CA ASP A 184 3.73 1.88 16.37
C ASP A 184 3.02 3.17 15.97
N LEU A 185 1.83 3.09 15.33
CA LEU A 185 1.18 4.28 14.76
C LEU A 185 0.73 5.30 15.82
N PRO A 186 0.16 4.90 16.98
CA PRO A 186 -0.10 5.81 18.09
C PRO A 186 1.14 6.59 18.51
N TYR A 187 2.27 5.89 18.67
CA TYR A 187 3.54 6.48 19.07
C TYR A 187 4.07 7.44 18.00
N ASP A 188 4.01 7.05 16.73
CA ASP A 188 4.45 7.89 15.61
C ASP A 188 3.59 9.16 15.47
N ILE A 189 2.27 9.06 15.60
CA ILE A 189 1.35 10.22 15.56
C ILE A 189 1.63 11.16 16.73
N LEU A 190 1.86 10.63 17.94
CA LEU A 190 2.26 11.42 19.10
C LEU A 190 3.56 12.18 18.82
N ARG A 191 4.60 11.47 18.38
CA ARG A 191 5.91 12.06 18.06
C ARG A 191 5.80 13.09 16.93
N LEU A 192 5.02 12.82 15.89
CA LEU A 192 4.74 13.73 14.77
C LEU A 192 4.24 15.09 15.27
N MET A 193 3.34 15.07 16.24
CA MET A 193 2.58 16.24 16.67
C MET A 193 3.10 16.88 17.97
N GLU A 194 4.04 16.26 18.68
CA GLU A 194 4.60 16.70 19.97
C GLU A 194 5.06 18.17 19.97
N GLU A 195 5.48 18.70 18.82
CA GLU A 195 5.94 20.08 18.66
C GLU A 195 4.81 21.08 18.31
N GLY A 196 3.54 20.71 18.45
CA GLY A 196 2.41 21.57 18.09
C GLY A 196 2.31 21.83 16.57
N GLY A 197 2.87 20.92 15.78
CA GLY A 197 2.87 20.99 14.32
C GLY A 197 1.48 20.87 13.69
N THR A 198 1.38 21.26 12.43
CA THR A 198 0.23 20.97 11.58
C THR A 198 0.52 19.67 10.82
N ALA A 199 -0.30 18.65 11.01
CA ALA A 199 -0.23 17.40 10.25
C ALA A 199 -0.80 17.57 8.85
N TYR A 200 -0.20 16.86 7.90
CA TYR A 200 -0.59 16.76 6.50
C TYR A 200 -0.73 15.27 6.19
N CYS A 201 -1.95 14.85 5.88
CA CYS A 201 -2.25 13.52 5.34
C CYS A 201 -2.69 13.73 3.89
N LEU A 202 -1.79 13.50 2.93
CA LEU A 202 -2.07 13.80 1.52
C LEU A 202 -2.68 12.58 0.81
N ASP A 203 -3.78 12.79 0.09
CA ASP A 203 -4.45 11.78 -0.74
C ASP A 203 -4.14 12.05 -2.23
N PHE A 204 -3.45 11.11 -2.87
CA PHE A 204 -3.12 11.20 -4.29
C PHE A 204 -4.20 10.52 -5.16
N SER A 205 -4.66 11.21 -6.19
CA SER A 205 -5.62 10.62 -7.13
C SER A 205 -4.91 9.72 -8.13
N ARG A 206 -5.26 8.43 -8.12
CA ARG A 206 -4.74 7.40 -9.03
C ARG A 206 -3.21 7.31 -9.04
N PHE A 207 -2.59 7.46 -7.87
CA PHE A 207 -1.15 7.48 -7.64
C PHE A 207 -0.39 6.49 -8.53
N ASP A 208 -0.74 5.20 -8.44
CA ASP A 208 -0.11 4.10 -9.16
C ASP A 208 -0.03 4.33 -10.68
N SER A 209 -1.07 4.93 -11.28
CA SER A 209 -1.14 5.19 -12.73
C SER A 209 -0.52 6.53 -13.14
N THR A 210 -0.34 7.45 -12.20
CA THR A 210 0.18 8.81 -12.47
C THR A 210 1.69 8.94 -12.36
N LEU A 211 2.37 7.95 -11.76
CA LEU A 211 3.82 7.95 -11.64
C LEU A 211 4.48 7.91 -13.02
N CYS A 212 5.37 8.88 -13.27
CA CYS A 212 6.08 8.98 -14.54
C CYS A 212 7.20 7.95 -14.66
N ARG A 213 7.59 7.61 -15.89
CA ARG A 213 8.70 6.68 -16.14
C ARG A 213 10.02 7.16 -15.54
N GLY A 214 10.26 8.48 -15.52
CA GLY A 214 11.42 9.08 -14.85
C GLY A 214 11.48 8.74 -13.36
N MET A 215 10.36 8.88 -12.65
CA MET A 215 10.25 8.52 -11.24
C MET A 215 10.52 7.03 -11.03
N ILE A 216 9.83 6.16 -11.79
CA ILE A 216 10.01 4.70 -11.69
C ILE A 216 11.47 4.31 -11.96
N SER A 217 12.10 4.89 -12.98
CA SER A 217 13.52 4.66 -13.30
C SER A 217 14.43 5.05 -12.14
N THR A 218 14.25 6.24 -11.56
CA THR A 218 15.04 6.70 -10.41
C THR A 218 14.84 5.81 -9.19
N VAL A 219 13.62 5.34 -8.93
CA VAL A 219 13.36 4.40 -7.83
C VAL A 219 14.08 3.07 -8.05
N TRP A 220 14.15 2.56 -9.28
CA TRP A 220 14.97 1.39 -9.58
C TRP A 220 16.46 1.63 -9.33
N ASP A 221 16.98 2.81 -9.68
CA ASP A 221 18.37 3.17 -9.37
C ASP A 221 18.62 3.27 -7.85
N ILE A 222 17.62 3.69 -7.08
CA ILE A 222 17.65 3.64 -5.60
C ILE A 222 17.61 2.20 -5.10
N ILE A 223 16.78 1.32 -5.66
CA ILE A 223 16.75 -0.11 -5.30
C ILE A 223 18.11 -0.76 -5.58
N PHE A 224 18.74 -0.46 -6.72
CA PHE A 224 20.10 -0.90 -7.01
C PHE A 224 21.10 -0.41 -5.96
N TRP A 225 20.96 0.83 -5.51
CA TRP A 225 21.81 1.39 -4.46
C TRP A 225 21.57 0.78 -3.07
N LEU A 226 20.31 0.46 -2.74
CA LEU A 226 19.92 -0.21 -1.49
C LEU A 226 20.34 -1.68 -1.46
N CYS A 227 20.29 -2.37 -2.59
CA CYS A 227 20.59 -3.80 -2.70
C CYS A 227 21.48 -4.05 -3.92
N PRO A 228 22.76 -3.64 -3.87
CA PRO A 228 23.66 -3.74 -5.00
C PRO A 228 23.95 -5.21 -5.34
N PRO A 229 23.86 -5.61 -6.62
CA PRO A 229 24.27 -6.94 -7.08
C PRO A 229 25.70 -7.29 -6.65
N GLN A 230 25.92 -8.52 -6.18
CA GLN A 230 27.24 -9.00 -5.77
C GLN A 230 27.89 -9.89 -6.85
N THR A 231 27.06 -10.46 -7.72
CA THR A 231 27.48 -11.34 -8.83
C THR A 231 26.83 -10.91 -10.15
N GLU A 232 27.33 -11.44 -11.27
CA GLU A 232 26.69 -11.25 -12.58
C GLU A 232 25.27 -11.82 -12.62
N ALA A 233 25.02 -12.93 -11.93
CA ALA A 233 23.70 -13.53 -11.82
C ALA A 233 22.71 -12.61 -11.07
N ASP A 234 23.16 -11.95 -10.00
CA ASP A 234 22.35 -10.97 -9.29
C ASP A 234 22.06 -9.75 -10.17
N LEU A 235 23.05 -9.30 -10.94
CA LEU A 235 22.90 -8.16 -11.85
C LEU A 235 21.92 -8.48 -12.98
N LEU A 236 21.98 -9.69 -13.51
CA LEU A 236 21.03 -10.20 -14.50
C LEU A 236 19.62 -10.26 -13.90
N ASN A 237 19.47 -10.78 -12.67
CA ASN A 237 18.19 -10.82 -11.98
C ASN A 237 17.61 -9.42 -11.72
N TYR A 238 18.45 -8.45 -11.31
CA TYR A 238 18.05 -7.05 -11.17
C TYR A 238 17.54 -6.46 -12.50
N LYS A 239 18.30 -6.66 -13.59
CA LYS A 239 17.91 -6.21 -14.93
C LYS A 239 16.59 -6.84 -15.37
N PHE A 240 16.40 -8.14 -15.09
CA PHE A 240 15.16 -8.86 -15.36
C PHE A 240 13.98 -8.27 -14.56
N CYS A 241 14.13 -8.08 -13.25
CA CYS A 241 13.08 -7.52 -12.39
C CYS A 241 12.67 -6.12 -12.84
N ARG A 242 13.64 -5.24 -13.15
CA ARG A 242 13.37 -3.90 -13.70
C ARG A 242 12.64 -3.96 -15.03
N TYR A 243 13.06 -4.85 -15.93
CA TYR A 243 12.42 -5.07 -17.23
C TYR A 243 10.97 -5.54 -17.07
N LEU A 244 10.75 -6.58 -16.25
CA LEU A 244 9.42 -7.14 -15.97
C LEU A 244 8.48 -6.11 -15.34
N PHE A 245 8.98 -5.29 -14.40
CA PHE A 245 8.18 -4.27 -13.73
C PHE A 245 7.73 -3.16 -14.68
N THR A 246 8.55 -2.82 -15.67
CA THR A 246 8.28 -1.75 -16.64
C THR A 246 7.60 -2.23 -17.92
N ASN A 247 7.63 -3.53 -18.21
CA ASN A 247 7.02 -4.15 -19.38
C ASN A 247 6.14 -5.32 -18.93
N ASN A 248 5.14 -5.03 -18.11
CA ASN A 248 4.36 -6.07 -17.45
C ASN A 248 3.34 -6.69 -18.43
N PRO A 249 3.51 -7.95 -18.88
CA PRO A 249 2.52 -8.61 -19.70
C PRO A 249 1.37 -9.10 -18.82
N ILE A 250 0.13 -8.84 -19.24
CA ILE A 250 -1.08 -9.15 -18.48
C ILE A 250 -2.04 -9.91 -19.39
N VAL A 251 -2.45 -11.10 -18.97
CA VAL A 251 -3.51 -11.86 -19.65
C VAL A 251 -4.86 -11.60 -18.99
N MET A 252 -5.83 -11.22 -19.80
CA MET A 252 -7.20 -10.94 -19.38
C MET A 252 -8.06 -12.21 -19.41
N PRO A 253 -9.23 -12.23 -18.73
CA PRO A 253 -10.11 -13.40 -18.72
C PRO A 253 -10.63 -13.83 -20.09
N ASP A 254 -10.66 -12.93 -21.07
CA ASP A 254 -11.03 -13.20 -22.47
C ASP A 254 -9.86 -13.78 -23.30
N GLY A 255 -8.71 -14.04 -22.66
CA GLY A 255 -7.51 -14.58 -23.30
C GLY A 255 -6.65 -13.55 -24.03
N LYS A 256 -7.03 -12.27 -24.06
CA LYS A 256 -6.21 -11.22 -24.67
C LYS A 256 -5.01 -10.89 -23.79
N LEU A 257 -3.89 -10.62 -24.45
CA LEU A 257 -2.64 -10.21 -23.83
C LEU A 257 -2.42 -8.70 -24.02
N PHE A 258 -2.19 -8.00 -22.91
CA PHE A 258 -1.83 -6.59 -22.89
C PHE A 258 -0.43 -6.42 -22.30
N ILE A 259 0.25 -5.35 -22.64
CA ILE A 259 1.53 -4.98 -22.03
C ILE A 259 1.34 -3.62 -21.36
N SER A 260 1.40 -3.60 -20.03
CA SER A 260 1.42 -2.35 -19.28
C SER A 260 2.84 -1.79 -19.26
N THR A 261 3.01 -0.58 -19.80
CA THR A 261 4.31 0.11 -19.88
C THR A 261 4.39 1.34 -18.96
N THR A 262 3.38 1.52 -18.13
CA THR A 262 3.20 2.68 -17.26
C THR A 262 2.59 2.26 -15.94
N GLY A 263 2.87 3.05 -14.90
CA GLY A 263 2.34 2.86 -13.57
C GLY A 263 2.92 1.67 -12.79
N LEU A 264 2.35 1.41 -11.62
CA LEU A 264 2.79 0.32 -10.73
C LEU A 264 2.02 -0.98 -11.02
N PRO A 265 2.70 -2.10 -11.27
CA PRO A 265 2.05 -3.41 -11.37
C PRO A 265 1.63 -3.90 -9.98
N SER A 266 0.37 -3.69 -9.61
CA SER A 266 -0.27 -4.19 -8.37
C SER A 266 -0.23 -5.73 -8.28
N GLY A 267 0.78 -6.27 -7.60
CA GLY A 267 1.02 -7.73 -7.49
C GLY A 267 2.48 -8.14 -7.59
N SER A 268 3.35 -7.22 -8.01
CA SER A 268 4.80 -7.37 -7.86
C SER A 268 5.21 -7.36 -6.38
N TYR A 269 6.26 -8.09 -6.05
CA TYR A 269 6.94 -7.98 -4.75
C TYR A 269 7.39 -6.54 -4.44
N PHE A 270 7.65 -5.76 -5.49
CA PHE A 270 8.15 -4.39 -5.39
C PHE A 270 7.06 -3.32 -5.28
N THR A 271 5.76 -3.63 -5.49
CA THR A 271 4.71 -2.59 -5.55
C THR A 271 4.73 -1.67 -4.33
N GLY A 272 4.78 -2.25 -3.13
CA GLY A 272 4.82 -1.48 -1.87
C GLY A 272 6.11 -0.68 -1.70
N ILE A 273 7.27 -1.25 -2.06
CA ILE A 273 8.58 -0.59 -1.96
C ILE A 273 8.64 0.59 -2.92
N VAL A 274 8.36 0.35 -4.20
CA VAL A 274 8.45 1.37 -5.26
C VAL A 274 7.47 2.50 -5.01
N GLY A 275 6.22 2.18 -4.67
CA GLY A 275 5.21 3.18 -4.35
C GLY A 275 5.61 4.05 -3.16
N SER A 276 6.11 3.44 -2.08
CA SER A 276 6.53 4.17 -0.88
C SER A 276 7.76 5.05 -1.13
N ILE A 277 8.77 4.57 -1.85
CA ILE A 277 9.95 5.39 -2.20
C ILE A 277 9.52 6.57 -3.08
N ALA A 278 8.70 6.32 -4.11
CA ALA A 278 8.21 7.38 -4.99
C ALA A 278 7.43 8.44 -4.21
N ASN A 279 6.53 8.02 -3.31
CA ASN A 279 5.78 8.95 -2.46
C ASN A 279 6.71 9.75 -1.55
N LEU A 280 7.66 9.09 -0.88
CA LEU A 280 8.62 9.76 -0.01
C LEU A 280 9.44 10.83 -0.75
N LEU A 281 9.89 10.53 -1.97
CA LEU A 281 10.60 11.49 -2.81
C LEU A 281 9.72 12.70 -3.16
N LEU A 282 8.43 12.50 -3.47
CA LEU A 282 7.49 13.59 -3.71
C LEU A 282 7.29 14.46 -2.47
N ILE A 283 7.18 13.86 -1.28
CA ILE A 283 7.12 14.61 -0.02
C ILE A 283 8.42 15.38 0.23
N TYR A 284 9.60 14.79 -0.01
CA TYR A 284 10.88 15.48 0.16
C TYR A 284 11.06 16.63 -0.84
N MET A 285 10.60 16.47 -2.08
CA MET A 285 10.53 17.57 -3.04
C MET A 285 9.64 18.70 -2.54
N LEU A 286 8.47 18.38 -2.00
CA LEU A 286 7.52 19.33 -1.45
C LEU A 286 8.14 20.13 -0.29
N LEU A 287 8.77 19.42 0.66
CA LEU A 287 9.47 20.02 1.80
C LEU A 287 10.59 20.95 1.33
N SER A 288 11.40 20.51 0.36
CA SER A 288 12.46 21.31 -0.24
C SER A 288 11.92 22.59 -0.88
N TYR A 289 10.86 22.48 -1.68
CA TYR A 289 10.25 23.60 -2.39
C TYR A 289 9.71 24.68 -1.44
N PHE A 290 9.03 24.26 -0.37
CA PHE A 290 8.49 25.19 0.63
C PHE A 290 9.52 25.62 1.68
N ARG A 291 10.79 25.20 1.56
CA ARG A 291 11.85 25.44 2.56
C ARG A 291 11.38 25.03 3.95
N ARG A 292 10.93 23.78 4.03
CA ARG A 292 10.49 23.12 5.26
C ARG A 292 11.37 21.90 5.49
N SER A 293 11.58 21.59 6.75
CA SER A 293 12.24 20.37 7.18
C SER A 293 11.39 19.74 8.27
N THR A 294 11.36 18.42 8.25
CA THR A 294 10.82 17.58 9.30
C THR A 294 11.44 16.21 9.11
N SER A 295 11.91 15.59 10.19
CA SER A 295 12.33 14.18 10.22
C SER A 295 11.14 13.24 10.37
N LYS A 296 9.95 13.79 10.61
CA LYS A 296 8.74 13.05 10.94
C LYS A 296 7.88 12.94 9.69
N VAL A 297 8.29 12.07 8.78
CA VAL A 297 7.51 11.68 7.59
C VAL A 297 7.28 10.19 7.66
N LYS A 298 6.06 9.73 7.48
CA LYS A 298 5.72 8.32 7.32
C LYS A 298 4.92 8.14 6.02
N VAL A 299 5.28 7.11 5.24
CA VAL A 299 4.61 6.80 3.97
C VAL A 299 4.41 5.29 3.82
N LEU A 300 3.35 4.88 3.15
CA LEU A 300 3.17 3.49 2.70
C LEU A 300 2.30 3.49 1.45
N GLY A 301 2.92 3.14 0.31
CA GLY A 301 2.26 3.31 -0.98
C GLY A 301 1.95 4.77 -1.24
N ASP A 302 0.70 5.07 -1.57
CA ASP A 302 0.18 6.42 -1.82
C ASP A 302 -0.18 7.19 -0.53
N ASP A 303 -0.41 6.50 0.58
CA ASP A 303 -0.69 7.13 1.87
C ASP A 303 0.56 7.79 2.45
N SER A 304 0.42 9.02 2.95
CA SER A 304 1.50 9.76 3.60
C SER A 304 1.00 10.57 4.79
N ILE A 305 1.83 10.69 5.82
CA ILE A 305 1.61 11.60 6.95
C ILE A 305 2.93 12.28 7.33
N PHE A 306 2.88 13.59 7.52
CA PHE A 306 3.99 14.37 8.07
C PHE A 306 3.48 15.59 8.81
N ALA A 307 4.30 16.15 9.71
CA ALA A 307 3.94 17.35 10.46
C ALA A 307 4.95 18.48 10.24
N LEU A 308 4.43 19.71 10.18
CA LEU A 308 5.22 20.93 10.03
C LEU A 308 4.90 21.92 11.15
N LEU A 309 5.93 22.42 11.83
CA LEU A 309 5.79 23.49 12.81
C LEU A 309 5.25 24.78 12.17
N ILE A 310 5.81 25.15 11.01
CA ILE A 310 5.36 26.29 10.21
C ILE A 310 4.54 25.75 9.03
N PRO A 311 3.20 25.89 9.06
CA PRO A 311 2.35 25.31 8.02
C PRO A 311 2.56 25.98 6.66
N ILE A 312 2.18 25.25 5.61
CA ILE A 312 2.00 25.77 4.26
C ILE A 312 0.66 26.49 4.25
N VAL A 313 0.70 27.83 4.28
CA VAL A 313 -0.50 28.69 4.45
C VAL A 313 -1.58 28.46 3.39
N ASN A 314 -1.19 28.15 2.15
CA ASN A 314 -2.12 27.87 1.07
C ASN A 314 -1.93 26.44 0.53
N PRO A 315 -2.80 25.50 0.92
CA PRO A 315 -2.75 24.10 0.45
C PRO A 315 -2.82 23.93 -1.07
N ARG A 316 -3.46 24.86 -1.81
CA ARG A 316 -3.50 24.80 -3.29
C ARG A 316 -2.12 24.91 -3.93
N LYS A 317 -1.14 25.49 -3.21
CA LYS A 317 0.25 25.51 -3.69
C LYS A 317 0.88 24.11 -3.71
N ILE A 318 0.43 23.18 -2.86
CA ILE A 318 0.87 21.78 -2.86
C ILE A 318 0.43 21.10 -4.15
N GLU A 319 -0.87 21.17 -4.45
CA GLU A 319 -1.47 20.65 -5.68
C GLU A 319 -0.79 21.24 -6.92
N THR A 320 -0.67 22.58 -6.99
CA THR A 320 -0.04 23.27 -8.12
C THR A 320 1.41 22.86 -8.33
N PHE A 321 2.16 22.64 -7.24
CA PHE A 321 3.56 22.21 -7.33
C PHE A 321 3.68 20.77 -7.86
N LEU A 322 2.91 19.83 -7.29
CA LEU A 322 2.96 18.41 -7.64
C LEU A 322 2.40 18.13 -9.04
N ALA A 323 1.41 18.91 -9.49
CA ALA A 323 0.86 18.82 -10.85
C ALA A 323 1.91 19.08 -11.94
N ARG A 324 2.97 19.85 -11.66
CA ARG A 324 4.08 20.08 -12.61
C ARG A 324 4.83 18.80 -12.98
N TYR A 325 4.71 17.77 -12.15
CA TYR A 325 5.33 16.45 -12.31
C TYR A 325 4.30 15.36 -12.62
N GLY A 326 3.06 15.76 -12.94
CA GLY A 326 1.99 14.83 -13.33
C GLY A 326 1.28 14.16 -12.15
N MET A 327 1.50 14.63 -10.93
CA MET A 327 0.85 14.11 -9.72
C MET A 327 -0.38 14.94 -9.37
N ILE A 328 -1.49 14.26 -9.05
CA ILE A 328 -2.77 14.89 -8.73
C ILE A 328 -3.06 14.67 -7.25
N VAL A 329 -3.19 15.76 -6.48
CA VAL A 329 -3.54 15.70 -5.05
C VAL A 329 -5.01 16.05 -4.88
N ASN A 330 -5.76 15.18 -4.20
CA ASN A 330 -7.13 15.47 -3.83
C ASN A 330 -7.18 16.23 -2.51
N LEU A 331 -7.21 17.56 -2.58
CA LEU A 331 -7.25 18.42 -1.37
C LEU A 331 -8.51 18.23 -0.53
N VAL A 332 -9.62 17.73 -1.11
CA VAL A 332 -10.86 17.48 -0.37
C VAL A 332 -10.74 16.23 0.51
N LYS A 333 -10.02 15.21 0.03
CA LYS A 333 -9.74 13.99 0.79
C LYS A 333 -8.48 14.10 1.65
N SER A 334 -7.58 15.02 1.31
CA SER A 334 -6.40 15.29 2.12
C SER A 334 -6.80 15.99 3.41
N ILE A 335 -6.12 15.65 4.50
CA ILE A 335 -6.40 16.20 5.82
C ILE A 335 -5.23 17.07 6.25
N ILE A 336 -5.52 18.33 6.59
CA ILE A 336 -4.55 19.27 7.14
C ILE A 336 -5.10 19.78 8.46
N THR A 337 -4.49 19.37 9.57
CA THR A 337 -5.07 19.59 10.90
C THR A 337 -4.01 19.79 11.98
N LYS A 338 -4.40 20.43 13.07
CA LYS A 338 -3.64 20.47 14.33
C LYS A 338 -4.21 19.51 15.38
N LEU A 339 -5.35 18.88 15.09
CA LEU A 339 -6.05 18.01 16.01
C LEU A 339 -5.64 16.57 15.76
N PHE A 340 -5.10 15.93 16.80
CA PHE A 340 -4.75 14.51 16.79
C PHE A 340 -5.90 13.61 16.32
N SER A 341 -7.13 13.93 16.74
CA SER A 341 -8.32 13.13 16.46
C SER A 341 -8.75 13.13 15.00
N GLU A 342 -8.26 14.07 14.21
CA GLU A 342 -8.59 14.19 12.78
C GLU A 342 -7.54 13.54 11.89
N ILE A 343 -6.38 13.15 12.44
CA ILE A 343 -5.32 12.51 11.68
C ILE A 343 -5.78 11.12 11.22
N VAL A 344 -5.67 10.88 9.92
CA VAL A 344 -5.98 9.61 9.29
C VAL A 344 -4.77 9.11 8.52
N PHE A 345 -4.35 7.88 8.80
CA PHE A 345 -3.28 7.21 8.08
C PHE A 345 -3.61 5.72 7.97
N LEU A 346 -3.47 5.14 6.77
CA LEU A 346 -3.76 3.73 6.49
C LEU A 346 -5.19 3.31 6.86
N GLY A 347 -6.14 4.23 6.71
CA GLY A 347 -7.56 4.02 7.04
C GLY A 347 -7.86 3.91 8.54
N HIS A 348 -6.97 4.41 9.40
CA HIS A 348 -7.16 4.48 10.85
C HIS A 348 -7.08 5.92 11.34
N ASN A 349 -7.94 6.24 12.30
CA ASN A 349 -7.97 7.50 13.02
C ASN A 349 -7.33 7.32 14.38
N TYR A 350 -6.77 8.38 14.95
CA TYR A 350 -6.26 8.35 16.31
C TYR A 350 -7.32 8.84 17.31
N TYR A 351 -7.70 8.05 18.31
CA TYR A 351 -8.68 8.40 19.33
C TYR A 351 -8.26 7.90 20.71
N GLY A 352 -8.16 8.80 21.69
CA GLY A 352 -7.95 8.44 23.10
C GLY A 352 -6.74 7.52 23.32
N SER A 353 -5.60 7.84 22.70
CA SER A 353 -4.35 7.06 22.66
C SER A 353 -4.35 5.74 21.90
N ARG A 354 -5.41 5.45 21.14
CA ARG A 354 -5.52 4.24 20.31
C ARG A 354 -5.76 4.62 18.86
N VAL A 355 -5.29 3.80 17.93
CA VAL A 355 -5.83 3.84 16.55
C VAL A 355 -7.10 3.04 16.46
N THR A 356 -8.06 3.57 15.72
CA THR A 356 -9.38 3.01 15.54
C THR A 356 -9.82 3.23 14.10
N ARG A 357 -10.38 2.20 13.47
CA ARG A 357 -11.17 2.35 12.27
C ARG A 357 -12.61 2.72 12.63
N ASP A 358 -13.23 3.56 11.79
CA ASP A 358 -14.63 4.00 11.92
C ASP A 358 -15.59 2.82 12.14
N GLU A 359 -16.47 2.95 13.13
CA GLU A 359 -17.43 1.92 13.52
C GLU A 359 -18.36 1.54 12.37
N PHE A 360 -18.84 2.51 11.58
CA PHE A 360 -19.72 2.23 10.45
C PHE A 360 -19.01 1.36 9.40
N THR A 361 -17.74 1.64 9.13
CA THR A 361 -16.88 0.86 8.24
C THR A 361 -16.68 -0.55 8.79
N CYS A 362 -16.35 -0.70 10.07
CA CYS A 362 -16.13 -2.03 10.66
C CYS A 362 -17.42 -2.87 10.70
N LEU A 363 -18.57 -2.28 11.05
CA LEU A 363 -19.88 -2.96 10.97
C LEU A 363 -20.23 -3.36 9.53
N SER A 364 -19.93 -2.49 8.57
CA SER A 364 -20.14 -2.79 7.15
C SER A 364 -19.23 -3.93 6.66
N LEU A 365 -17.97 -3.99 7.12
CA LEU A 365 -17.06 -5.10 6.81
C LEU A 365 -17.49 -6.42 7.48
N ALA A 366 -18.13 -6.35 8.66
CA ALA A 366 -18.70 -7.52 9.30
C ALA A 366 -19.86 -8.08 8.46
N LEU A 367 -20.75 -7.20 7.97
CA LEU A 367 -21.94 -7.56 7.20
C LEU A 367 -21.63 -7.99 5.76
N TYR A 368 -20.70 -7.30 5.09
CA TYR A 368 -20.38 -7.51 3.68
C TYR A 368 -18.98 -8.11 3.53
N SER A 369 -18.91 -9.44 3.47
CA SER A 369 -17.65 -10.15 3.20
C SER A 369 -17.28 -10.11 1.72
N GLU A 370 -15.97 -10.06 1.43
CA GLU A 370 -15.47 -10.15 0.05
C GLU A 370 -15.65 -11.56 -0.55
N ASN A 371 -15.56 -12.59 0.31
CA ASN A 371 -15.73 -14.00 -0.05
C ASN A 371 -16.82 -14.64 0.81
N ASP A 372 -17.28 -15.81 0.38
CA ASP A 372 -18.21 -16.63 1.16
C ASP A 372 -17.61 -16.99 2.52
N VAL A 373 -18.45 -16.98 3.55
CA VAL A 373 -18.07 -17.32 4.92
C VAL A 373 -18.69 -18.68 5.25
N PRO A 374 -17.90 -19.76 5.22
CA PRO A 374 -18.45 -21.12 5.16
C PRO A 374 -19.06 -21.58 6.49
N THR A 375 -18.59 -21.07 7.62
CA THR A 375 -19.08 -21.49 8.94
C THR A 375 -19.21 -20.30 9.91
N PRO A 376 -20.06 -20.42 10.96
CA PRO A 376 -20.17 -19.42 12.00
C PRO A 376 -18.84 -19.09 12.70
N ALA A 377 -17.96 -20.08 12.87
CA ALA A 377 -16.65 -19.89 13.48
C ALA A 377 -15.79 -18.88 12.69
N PHE A 378 -15.82 -18.93 11.34
CA PHE A 378 -15.14 -17.93 10.52
C PHE A 378 -15.74 -16.53 10.72
N SER A 379 -17.06 -16.40 10.84
CA SER A 379 -17.70 -15.12 11.14
C SER A 379 -17.25 -14.55 12.49
N ILE A 380 -17.13 -15.40 13.51
CA ILE A 380 -16.72 -14.99 14.86
C ILE A 380 -15.25 -14.55 14.89
N VAL A 381 -14.35 -15.29 14.23
CA VAL A 381 -12.95 -14.87 14.08
C VAL A 381 -12.85 -13.53 13.35
N ARG A 382 -13.62 -13.34 12.27
CA ARG A 382 -13.67 -12.05 11.54
C ARG A 382 -14.18 -10.92 12.44
N LEU A 383 -15.22 -11.16 13.22
CA LEU A 383 -15.74 -10.17 14.18
C LEU A 383 -14.68 -9.80 15.23
N ALA A 384 -13.97 -10.78 15.80
CA ALA A 384 -12.89 -10.53 16.74
C ALA A 384 -11.77 -9.67 16.11
N SER A 385 -11.38 -9.96 14.87
CA SER A 385 -10.41 -9.15 14.13
C SER A 385 -10.91 -7.71 13.88
N LEU A 386 -12.18 -7.51 13.58
CA LEU A 386 -12.77 -6.18 13.37
C LEU A 386 -12.92 -5.38 14.67
N ILE A 387 -13.20 -6.04 15.79
CA ILE A 387 -13.19 -5.42 17.12
C ILE A 387 -11.78 -4.88 17.41
N TYR A 388 -10.75 -5.68 17.14
CA TYR A 388 -9.36 -5.26 17.29
C TYR A 388 -8.99 -4.08 16.38
N ASP A 389 -9.33 -4.17 15.09
CA ASP A 389 -9.12 -3.11 14.08
C ASP A 389 -9.86 -1.80 14.45
N SER A 390 -11.01 -1.90 15.14
CA SER A 390 -11.72 -0.75 15.73
C SER A 390 -11.06 -0.18 17.01
N GLY A 391 -9.92 -0.72 17.45
CA GLY A 391 -9.28 -0.31 18.71
C GLY A 391 -10.11 -0.61 19.95
N PHE A 392 -11.00 -1.61 19.88
CA PHE A 392 -12.00 -1.97 20.90
C PHE A 392 -13.05 -0.89 21.18
N ASN A 393 -13.26 0.04 20.25
CA ASN A 393 -14.20 1.15 20.44
C ASN A 393 -15.62 0.88 19.91
N SER A 394 -15.84 -0.20 19.15
CA SER A 394 -17.19 -0.54 18.64
C SER A 394 -17.96 -1.45 19.60
N PHE A 395 -18.90 -0.84 20.33
CA PHE A 395 -19.86 -1.59 21.16
C PHE A 395 -20.80 -2.44 20.32
N GLY A 396 -21.16 -1.98 19.11
CA GLY A 396 -22.01 -2.74 18.20
C GLY A 396 -21.39 -4.07 17.79
N LEU A 397 -20.11 -4.06 17.39
CA LEU A 397 -19.39 -5.29 17.05
C LEU A 397 -19.23 -6.21 18.26
N LEU A 398 -18.93 -5.66 19.44
CA LEU A 398 -18.81 -6.46 20.66
C LEU A 398 -20.12 -7.16 21.03
N HIS A 399 -21.25 -6.46 20.90
CA HIS A 399 -22.57 -7.06 21.13
C HIS A 399 -22.86 -8.19 20.14
N ILE A 400 -22.67 -7.94 18.83
CA ILE A 400 -22.87 -8.95 17.78
C ILE A 400 -21.96 -10.18 18.03
N TYR A 401 -20.71 -9.95 18.43
CA TYR A 401 -19.77 -11.02 18.77
C TYR A 401 -20.28 -11.88 19.93
N LYS A 402 -20.74 -11.28 21.03
CA LYS A 402 -21.30 -12.02 22.18
C LYS A 402 -22.56 -12.80 21.82
N GLU A 403 -23.46 -12.21 21.04
CA GLU A 403 -24.67 -12.88 20.55
C GLU A 403 -24.32 -14.08 19.65
N MET A 404 -23.33 -13.95 18.76
CA MET A 404 -22.86 -15.04 17.91
C MET A 404 -22.26 -16.19 18.71
N LEU A 405 -21.48 -15.90 19.76
CA LEU A 405 -20.95 -16.94 20.65
C LEU A 405 -22.06 -17.73 21.34
N SER A 406 -23.01 -17.00 21.94
CA SER A 406 -24.14 -17.61 22.64
C SER A 406 -25.00 -18.44 21.68
N LYS A 407 -25.38 -17.90 20.53
CA LYS A 407 -26.24 -18.56 19.55
C LYS A 407 -25.65 -19.85 18.98
N HIS A 408 -24.33 -19.91 18.84
CA HIS A 408 -23.66 -21.06 18.27
C HIS A 408 -23.06 -22.00 19.33
N ASN A 409 -23.32 -21.75 20.62
CA ASN A 409 -22.75 -22.49 21.75
C ASN A 409 -21.24 -22.67 21.62
N ILE A 410 -20.55 -21.64 21.13
CA ILE A 410 -19.08 -21.68 20.99
C ILE A 410 -18.50 -21.25 22.31
N ASP A 411 -18.05 -22.23 23.07
CA ASP A 411 -17.30 -22.03 24.30
C ASP A 411 -15.80 -22.10 24.00
N TRP A 412 -15.15 -20.95 23.93
CA TRP A 412 -13.71 -20.88 23.70
C TRP A 412 -12.87 -21.47 24.85
N SER A 413 -13.47 -21.70 26.02
CA SER A 413 -12.79 -22.36 27.15
C SER A 413 -12.37 -23.80 26.81
N LEU A 414 -13.06 -24.44 25.86
CA LEU A 414 -12.75 -25.78 25.37
C LEU A 414 -11.67 -25.70 24.27
N GLU A 415 -10.58 -26.45 24.47
CA GLU A 415 -9.39 -26.46 23.60
C GLU A 415 -9.71 -26.85 22.14
N ASP A 416 -10.63 -27.79 21.95
CA ASP A 416 -10.98 -28.37 20.64
C ASP A 416 -11.84 -27.47 19.74
N SER A 417 -12.47 -26.43 20.28
CA SER A 417 -13.23 -25.45 19.50
C SER A 417 -12.35 -24.38 18.87
N ARG A 418 -11.10 -24.21 19.32
CA ARG A 418 -10.22 -23.09 18.98
C ARG A 418 -9.80 -23.15 17.51
N PRO A 419 -10.04 -22.10 16.69
CA PRO A 419 -9.37 -21.98 15.41
C PRO A 419 -7.87 -21.88 15.69
N THR A 420 -7.11 -22.88 15.25
CA THR A 420 -5.66 -23.00 15.39
C THR A 420 -4.88 -21.79 14.86
N THR A 421 -5.53 -20.91 14.10
CA THR A 421 -5.00 -19.66 13.56
C THR A 421 -5.05 -18.47 14.53
N VAL A 422 -5.68 -18.60 15.71
CA VAL A 422 -5.81 -17.52 16.69
C VAL A 422 -4.98 -17.83 17.95
N ASN A 423 -3.67 -18.04 17.77
CA ASN A 423 -2.69 -17.93 18.86
C ASN A 423 -2.35 -16.46 19.13
N HIS A 424 -3.37 -15.63 19.32
CA HIS A 424 -3.18 -14.21 19.61
C HIS A 424 -3.35 -13.98 21.12
N PRO A 425 -2.53 -13.15 21.79
CA PRO A 425 -2.66 -12.79 23.22
C PRO A 425 -4.02 -12.21 23.68
N PHE A 426 -5.03 -12.16 22.82
CA PHE A 426 -6.36 -11.63 23.13
C PHE A 426 -7.30 -12.63 23.80
N TYR A 427 -6.95 -13.92 23.89
CA TYR A 427 -7.76 -14.91 24.60
C TYR A 427 -7.88 -14.60 26.11
N GLU A 428 -6.78 -14.23 26.77
CA GLU A 428 -6.78 -13.97 28.22
C GLU A 428 -7.61 -12.75 28.63
N LEU A 429 -7.79 -11.76 27.74
CA LEU A 429 -8.55 -10.55 28.02
C LEU A 429 -10.08 -10.76 27.97
N PHE A 430 -10.56 -11.68 27.13
CA PHE A 430 -12.01 -11.91 26.95
C PHE A 430 -12.57 -13.11 27.73
N VAL A 431 -11.71 -14.02 28.20
CA VAL A 431 -12.14 -15.18 29.01
C VAL A 431 -12.19 -14.86 30.50
N ASN A 432 -11.44 -13.84 30.94
CA ASN A 432 -11.39 -13.41 32.34
C ASN A 432 -12.24 -12.15 32.64
N SER A 433 -13.09 -11.71 31.70
CA SER A 433 -14.07 -10.61 31.88
C SER A 433 -15.47 -11.06 31.50
#